data_AF-A0A4V2P8S6-F1
#
_entry.id   AF-A0A4V2P8S6-F1
#
_cell.length_a   1.000
_cell.length_b   1.000
_cell.length_c   1.000
_cell.angle_alpha   90.00
_cell.angle_beta   90.00
_cell.angle_gamma   90.00
#
_symmetry.space_group_name_H-M   'P 1'
#
loop_
_entity.id
_entity.type
_entity.pdbx_description
1 polymer ?
#
loop_
_entity_poly.entity_id
_entity_poly.type
_entity_poly.pdbx_seq_one_letter_code
_entity_poly.pdbx_strand_id
1 'polypeptide(L)'
;MFRFTLFPLLIIFGTLLFGLVSYFVYRKIKKVLVSTYKKSAELAAEKQQQWKDKENKKHLPEMLQKGFDTYAEIIQSTDKLPQEWSSQMQPLTSQAKQILDDLSFKVASIKDDKNTNQVNAKKDDLINNMRTFFIHTLDALQQFVDKIAQDAAHMTSEQQAKARENIQILAADLQHHQTILEKKRKFDFDVLMDVIKARLKS
;
A
#
# COMPACT_ATOMS: atom_id res chain seq x y z
N MET A 1 -35.40 -63.17 -36.12
CA MET A 1 -34.29 -62.38 -36.68
C MET A 1 -34.08 -61.01 -36.03
N PHE A 2 -35.08 -60.37 -35.39
CA PHE A 2 -34.94 -59.01 -34.79
C PHE A 2 -34.09 -58.91 -33.50
N ARG A 3 -33.80 -60.01 -32.80
CA ARG A 3 -33.07 -59.97 -31.51
C ARG A 3 -31.54 -59.86 -31.65
N PHE A 4 -30.98 -60.27 -32.80
CA PHE A 4 -29.52 -60.27 -33.01
C PHE A 4 -28.97 -58.89 -33.46
N THR A 5 -29.80 -57.99 -33.97
CA THR A 5 -29.40 -56.63 -34.38
C THR A 5 -29.51 -55.59 -33.26
N LEU A 6 -30.35 -55.84 -32.24
CA LEU A 6 -30.55 -54.93 -31.10
C LEU A 6 -29.35 -54.89 -30.13
N PHE A 7 -28.67 -56.03 -29.95
CA PHE A 7 -27.55 -56.16 -29.02
C PHE A 7 -26.32 -55.31 -29.38
N PRO A 8 -25.80 -55.32 -30.63
CA PRO A 8 -24.69 -54.45 -31.00
C PRO A 8 -25.07 -52.95 -30.97
N LEU A 9 -26.33 -52.63 -31.26
CA LEU A 9 -26.84 -51.26 -31.25
C LEU A 9 -26.87 -50.67 -29.82
N LEU A 10 -27.24 -51.48 -28.82
CA LEU A 10 -27.17 -51.12 -27.41
C LEU A 10 -25.74 -50.89 -26.92
N ILE A 11 -24.78 -51.70 -27.37
CA ILE A 11 -23.37 -51.54 -27.01
C ILE A 11 -22.81 -50.23 -27.59
N ILE A 12 -23.09 -49.94 -28.86
CA ILE A 12 -22.66 -48.70 -29.51
C ILE A 12 -23.27 -47.48 -28.80
N PHE A 13 -24.58 -47.54 -28.51
CA PHE A 13 -25.26 -46.46 -27.81
C PHE A 13 -24.72 -46.25 -26.39
N GLY A 14 -24.48 -47.34 -25.65
CA GLY A 14 -23.88 -47.29 -24.31
C GLY A 14 -22.46 -46.71 -24.32
N THR A 15 -21.66 -47.05 -25.33
CA THR A 15 -20.29 -46.53 -25.49
C THR A 15 -20.30 -45.03 -25.82
N LEU A 16 -21.22 -44.59 -26.69
CA LEU A 16 -21.43 -43.17 -27.00
C LEU A 16 -21.87 -42.38 -25.76
N LEU A 17 -22.83 -42.91 -25.00
CA LEU A 17 -23.32 -42.29 -23.77
C LEU A 17 -22.21 -42.17 -22.72
N PHE A 18 -21.42 -43.23 -22.56
CA PHE A 18 -20.27 -43.22 -21.65
C PHE A 18 -19.25 -42.15 -22.04
N GLY A 19 -18.88 -42.08 -23.33
CA GLY A 19 -17.98 -41.04 -23.84
C GLY A 19 -18.50 -39.61 -23.58
N LEU A 20 -19.80 -39.39 -23.75
CA LEU A 20 -20.47 -38.12 -23.48
C LEU A 20 -20.40 -37.74 -21.99
N VAL A 21 -20.69 -38.69 -21.10
CA VAL A 21 -20.63 -38.48 -19.64
C VAL A 21 -19.19 -38.20 -19.20
N SER A 22 -18.21 -39.00 -19.66
CA SER A 22 -16.79 -38.79 -19.36
C SER A 22 -16.32 -37.40 -19.81
N TYR A 23 -16.75 -36.95 -21.00
CA TYR A 23 -16.44 -35.61 -21.50
C TYR A 23 -17.00 -34.50 -20.60
N PHE A 24 -18.27 -34.61 -20.18
CA PHE A 24 -18.89 -33.64 -19.29
C PHE A 24 -18.22 -33.57 -17.91
N VAL A 25 -17.86 -34.73 -17.34
CA VAL A 25 -17.15 -34.83 -16.06
C VAL A 25 -15.76 -34.20 -16.16
N TYR A 26 -14.98 -34.55 -17.19
CA TYR A 26 -13.67 -33.95 -17.45
C TYR A 26 -13.76 -32.43 -17.60
N ARG A 27 -14.76 -31.94 -18.34
CA ARG A 27 -14.98 -30.50 -18.56
C ARG A 27 -15.29 -29.77 -17.25
N LYS A 28 -16.08 -30.37 -16.34
CA LYS A 28 -16.35 -29.78 -15.01
C LYS A 28 -15.10 -29.77 -14.13
N ILE A 29 -14.38 -30.88 -14.04
CA ILE A 29 -13.18 -31.00 -13.21
C ILE A 29 -12.09 -30.01 -13.68
N LYS A 30 -11.88 -29.89 -15.00
CA LYS A 30 -10.93 -28.93 -15.56
C LYS A 30 -11.27 -27.48 -15.19
N LYS A 31 -12.54 -27.09 -15.25
CA LYS A 31 -12.98 -25.74 -14.83
C LYS A 31 -12.72 -25.48 -13.36
N VAL A 32 -13.02 -26.45 -12.50
CA VAL A 32 -12.78 -26.32 -11.04
C VAL A 32 -11.28 -26.21 -10.76
N LEU A 33 -10.45 -27.11 -11.30
CA LEU A 33 -9.00 -27.07 -11.12
C LEU A 33 -8.37 -25.76 -11.60
N VAL A 34 -8.77 -25.24 -12.75
CA VAL A 34 -8.27 -23.95 -13.26
C VAL A 34 -8.69 -22.79 -12.36
N SER A 35 -9.92 -22.80 -11.82
CA SER A 35 -10.38 -21.76 -10.90
C SER A 35 -9.67 -21.79 -9.55
N THR A 36 -9.41 -22.98 -9.01
CA THR A 36 -8.67 -23.16 -7.76
C THR A 36 -7.20 -22.81 -7.94
N TYR A 37 -6.59 -23.22 -9.06
CA TYR A 37 -5.21 -22.89 -9.40
C TYR A 37 -4.99 -21.38 -9.52
N LYS A 38 -5.91 -20.67 -10.20
CA LYS A 38 -5.87 -19.20 -10.29
C LYS A 38 -6.01 -18.54 -8.92
N LYS A 39 -6.98 -18.96 -8.10
CA LYS A 39 -7.13 -18.44 -6.72
C LYS A 39 -5.89 -18.70 -5.87
N SER A 40 -5.28 -19.88 -5.97
CA SER A 40 -4.05 -20.18 -5.23
C SER A 40 -2.83 -19.42 -5.76
N ALA A 41 -2.77 -19.15 -7.07
CA ALA A 41 -1.71 -18.35 -7.67
C ALA A 41 -1.83 -16.86 -7.28
N GLU A 42 -3.05 -16.33 -7.25
CA GLU A 42 -3.34 -14.97 -6.75
C GLU A 42 -2.97 -14.84 -5.26
N LEU A 43 -3.39 -15.79 -4.42
CA LEU A 43 -3.02 -15.83 -3.00
C LEU A 43 -1.50 -15.97 -2.78
N ALA A 44 -0.82 -16.77 -3.61
CA ALA A 44 0.63 -16.94 -3.54
C ALA A 44 1.37 -15.66 -3.96
N ALA A 45 0.90 -14.97 -5.01
CA ALA A 45 1.45 -13.69 -5.45
C ALA A 45 1.25 -12.60 -4.39
N GLU A 46 0.06 -12.52 -3.80
CA GLU A 46 -0.25 -11.58 -2.71
C GLU A 46 0.63 -11.85 -1.47
N LYS A 47 0.75 -13.12 -1.06
CA LYS A 47 1.66 -13.53 0.03
C LYS A 47 3.12 -13.22 -0.27
N GLN A 48 3.57 -13.43 -1.50
CA GLN A 48 4.95 -13.15 -1.92
C GLN A 48 5.23 -11.64 -1.92
N GLN A 49 4.27 -10.83 -2.33
CA GLN A 49 4.37 -9.38 -2.29
C GLN A 49 4.43 -8.87 -0.84
N GLN A 50 3.55 -9.38 0.04
CA GLN A 50 3.61 -9.09 1.48
C GLN A 50 4.94 -9.52 2.12
N TRP A 51 5.54 -10.63 1.68
CA TRP A 51 6.83 -11.08 2.18
C TRP A 51 7.97 -10.17 1.73
N LYS A 52 8.00 -9.77 0.46
CA LYS A 52 8.97 -8.80 -0.06
C LYS A 52 8.87 -7.46 0.65
N ASP A 53 7.65 -6.99 0.91
CA ASP A 53 7.43 -5.74 1.63
C ASP A 53 7.90 -5.85 3.09
N LYS A 54 7.67 -6.99 3.75
CA LYS A 54 8.19 -7.26 5.10
C LYS A 54 9.72 -7.33 5.13
N GLU A 55 10.33 -7.93 4.12
CA GLU A 55 11.79 -8.08 4.03
C GLU A 55 12.47 -6.72 3.78
N ASN A 56 11.91 -5.91 2.89
CA ASN A 56 12.36 -4.52 2.66
C ASN A 56 12.17 -3.65 3.90
N LYS A 57 11.07 -3.83 4.65
CA LYS A 57 10.81 -3.10 5.91
C LYS A 57 11.84 -3.41 7.00
N LYS A 58 12.34 -4.65 7.13
CA LYS A 58 13.30 -5.05 8.19
C LYS A 58 14.60 -4.24 8.19
N HIS A 59 14.98 -3.67 7.06
CA HIS A 59 16.20 -2.88 6.94
C HIS A 59 16.02 -1.38 7.29
N LEU A 60 14.78 -0.95 7.53
CA LEU A 60 14.46 0.41 7.95
C LEU A 60 14.59 0.56 9.47
N PRO A 61 14.85 1.78 9.99
CA PRO A 61 14.74 2.07 11.41
C PRO A 61 13.36 1.71 11.98
N GLU A 62 13.32 1.28 13.24
CA GLU A 62 12.09 0.84 13.91
C GLU A 62 10.95 1.87 13.84
N MET A 63 11.28 3.16 13.92
CA MET A 63 10.30 4.25 13.82
C MET A 63 9.62 4.31 12.43
N LEU A 64 10.37 4.05 11.35
CA LEU A 64 9.78 3.96 10.00
C LEU A 64 8.94 2.71 9.83
N GLN A 65 9.37 1.58 10.39
CA GLN A 65 8.58 0.34 10.35
C GLN A 65 7.22 0.55 11.02
N LYS A 66 7.21 1.06 12.27
CA LYS A 66 5.99 1.42 12.98
C LYS A 66 5.15 2.43 12.20
N GLY A 67 5.80 3.42 11.60
CA GLY A 67 5.18 4.38 10.70
C GLY A 67 4.40 3.77 9.54
N PHE A 68 5.01 2.83 8.83
CA PHE A 68 4.34 2.12 7.74
C PHE A 68 3.24 1.18 8.22
N ASP A 69 3.33 0.66 9.44
CA ASP A 69 2.30 -0.20 10.02
C ASP A 69 1.09 0.64 10.46
N THR A 70 1.31 1.76 11.15
CA THR A 70 0.29 2.78 11.43
C THR A 70 -0.39 3.27 10.15
N TYR A 71 0.39 3.56 9.11
CA TYR A 71 -0.18 3.95 7.82
C TYR A 71 -1.09 2.87 7.22
N ALA A 72 -0.71 1.59 7.30
CA ALA A 72 -1.54 0.49 6.83
C ALA A 72 -2.86 0.39 7.60
N GLU A 73 -2.84 0.62 8.92
CA GLU A 73 -4.04 0.70 9.75
C GLU A 73 -4.93 1.88 9.32
N ILE A 74 -4.36 3.06 9.08
CA ILE A 74 -5.09 4.24 8.59
C ILE A 74 -5.80 3.93 7.27
N ILE A 75 -5.12 3.28 6.32
CA ILE A 75 -5.74 2.89 5.05
C ILE A 75 -6.90 1.92 5.29
N GLN A 76 -6.69 0.89 6.11
CA GLN A 76 -7.73 -0.08 6.41
C GLN A 76 -8.94 0.56 7.10
N SER A 77 -8.74 1.52 8.01
CA SER A 77 -9.83 2.26 8.65
C SER A 77 -10.51 3.21 7.66
N THR A 78 -9.75 3.87 6.78
CA THR A 78 -10.28 4.78 5.74
C THR A 78 -11.15 4.06 4.71
N ASP A 79 -10.77 2.84 4.33
CA ASP A 79 -11.54 2.00 3.39
C ASP A 79 -12.89 1.56 3.97
N LYS A 80 -13.04 1.57 5.29
CA LYS A 80 -14.29 1.23 6.00
C LYS A 80 -15.20 2.43 6.22
N LEU A 81 -14.72 3.66 5.96
CA LEU A 81 -15.51 4.87 6.14
C LEU A 81 -16.62 4.98 5.07
N PRO A 82 -17.71 5.70 5.37
CA PRO A 82 -18.67 6.09 4.35
C PRO A 82 -17.98 6.84 3.19
N GLN A 83 -18.49 6.65 1.97
CA GLN A 83 -17.85 7.13 0.74
C GLN A 83 -17.53 8.64 0.76
N GLU A 84 -18.40 9.45 1.37
CA GLU A 84 -18.18 10.90 1.50
C GLU A 84 -16.88 11.22 2.24
N TRP A 85 -16.62 10.52 3.37
CA TRP A 85 -15.43 10.72 4.18
C TRP A 85 -14.21 10.06 3.57
N SER A 86 -14.36 8.84 3.06
CA SER A 86 -13.26 8.11 2.39
C SER A 86 -12.67 8.93 1.22
N SER A 87 -13.52 9.55 0.41
CA SER A 87 -13.10 10.39 -0.72
C SER A 87 -12.32 11.64 -0.27
N GLN A 88 -12.65 12.21 0.89
CA GLN A 88 -11.94 13.37 1.44
C GLN A 88 -10.61 12.98 2.10
N MET A 89 -10.51 11.76 2.65
CA MET A 89 -9.27 11.26 3.28
C MET A 89 -8.24 10.76 2.29
N GLN A 90 -8.67 10.24 1.13
CA GLN A 90 -7.78 9.72 0.09
C GLN A 90 -6.60 10.64 -0.29
N PRO A 91 -6.78 11.97 -0.49
CA PRO A 91 -5.64 12.86 -0.75
C PRO A 91 -4.67 12.94 0.44
N LEU A 92 -5.18 12.96 1.69
CA LEU A 92 -4.33 13.02 2.88
C LEU A 92 -3.54 11.73 3.07
N THR A 93 -4.17 10.57 2.89
CA THR A 93 -3.49 9.28 3.01
C THR A 93 -2.47 9.07 1.89
N SER A 94 -2.73 9.59 0.69
CA SER A 94 -1.74 9.59 -0.41
C SER A 94 -0.53 10.47 -0.07
N GLN A 95 -0.76 11.65 0.50
CA GLN A 95 0.31 12.57 0.89
C GLN A 95 1.15 12.03 2.06
N ALA A 96 0.50 11.44 3.07
CA ALA A 96 1.18 10.77 4.17
C ALA A 96 2.10 9.64 3.67
N LYS A 97 1.64 8.85 2.68
CA LYS A 97 2.47 7.83 2.03
C LYS A 97 3.70 8.41 1.36
N GLN A 98 3.51 9.50 0.60
CA GLN A 98 4.62 10.16 -0.10
C GLN A 98 5.69 10.64 0.89
N ILE A 99 5.29 11.21 2.03
CA ILE A 99 6.22 11.62 3.09
C ILE A 99 6.96 10.42 3.67
N LEU A 100 6.26 9.31 3.95
CA LEU A 100 6.88 8.07 4.44
C LEU A 100 7.91 7.50 3.48
N ASP A 101 7.58 7.44 2.18
CA ASP A 101 8.47 6.95 1.14
C ASP A 101 9.71 7.86 1.00
N ASP A 102 9.52 9.18 1.04
CA ASP A 102 10.61 10.16 0.99
C ASP A 102 11.55 10.05 2.20
N LEU A 103 10.99 9.86 3.40
CA LEU A 103 11.76 9.65 4.62
C LEU A 103 12.55 8.34 4.58
N SER A 104 11.91 7.26 4.12
CA SER A 104 12.54 5.96 3.92
C SER A 104 13.74 6.05 2.97
N PHE A 105 13.57 6.74 1.83
CA PHE A 105 14.64 6.97 0.87
C PHE A 105 15.79 7.78 1.46
N LYS A 106 15.51 8.88 2.17
CA LYS A 106 16.55 9.72 2.79
C LYS A 106 17.34 8.96 3.85
N VAL A 107 16.69 8.15 4.68
CA VAL A 107 17.38 7.30 5.66
C VAL A 107 18.32 6.30 4.98
N ALA A 108 17.87 5.66 3.89
CA ALA A 108 18.73 4.76 3.12
C ALA A 108 19.97 5.48 2.57
N SER A 109 19.81 6.69 2.03
CA SER A 109 20.93 7.47 1.49
C SER A 109 21.98 7.89 2.52
N ILE A 110 21.59 8.12 3.78
CA ILE A 110 22.53 8.49 4.86
C ILE A 110 23.40 7.31 5.27
N LYS A 111 22.90 6.07 5.13
CA LYS A 111 23.66 4.86 5.48
C LYS A 111 24.87 4.63 4.58
N ASP A 112 24.82 5.13 3.34
CA ASP A 112 25.89 4.98 2.35
C ASP A 112 26.94 6.10 2.40
N ASP A 113 26.68 7.18 3.16
CA ASP A 113 27.58 8.33 3.26
C ASP A 113 28.66 8.09 4.35
N LYS A 114 29.93 8.11 3.94
CA LYS A 114 31.09 7.77 4.80
C LYS A 114 31.67 8.97 5.56
N ASN A 115 31.11 10.17 5.39
CA ASN A 115 31.70 11.40 5.92
C ASN A 115 31.13 11.77 7.32
N THR A 116 31.79 11.29 8.37
CA THR A 116 31.26 11.18 9.75
C THR A 116 30.64 12.46 10.34
N ASN A 117 31.22 13.64 10.11
CA ASN A 117 30.75 14.87 10.77
C ASN A 117 29.50 15.50 10.13
N GLN A 118 29.37 15.46 8.81
CA GLN A 118 28.17 15.97 8.11
C GLN A 118 27.01 14.97 8.20
N VAL A 119 27.33 13.69 8.26
CA VAL A 119 26.36 12.59 8.41
C VAL A 119 25.60 12.70 9.73
N ASN A 120 26.27 13.00 10.84
CA ASN A 120 25.63 13.09 12.16
C ASN A 120 24.60 14.25 12.22
N ALA A 121 24.94 15.44 11.74
CA ALA A 121 24.03 16.59 11.73
C ALA A 121 22.80 16.36 10.83
N LYS A 122 23.00 15.80 9.62
CA LYS A 122 21.89 15.46 8.71
C LYS A 122 20.97 14.38 9.30
N LYS A 123 21.54 13.45 10.07
CA LYS A 123 20.82 12.36 10.72
C LYS A 123 19.95 12.86 11.88
N ASP A 124 20.45 13.73 12.73
CA ASP A 124 19.70 14.27 13.87
C ASP A 124 18.50 15.11 13.41
N ASP A 125 18.70 15.96 12.40
CA ASP A 125 17.65 16.73 11.75
C ASP A 125 16.56 15.84 11.13
N LEU A 126 16.97 14.76 10.46
CA LEU A 126 16.03 13.81 9.86
C LEU A 126 15.25 13.06 10.92
N ILE A 127 15.90 12.61 12.00
CA ILE A 127 15.26 11.93 13.13
C ILE A 127 14.24 12.84 13.80
N ASN A 128 14.55 14.13 13.98
CA ASN A 128 13.61 15.10 14.55
C ASN A 128 12.40 15.29 13.64
N ASN A 129 12.62 15.48 12.33
CA ASN A 129 11.53 15.61 11.35
C ASN A 129 10.66 14.35 11.29
N MET A 130 11.27 13.17 11.31
CA MET A 130 10.58 11.89 11.41
C MET A 130 9.73 11.85 12.67
N ARG A 131 10.32 12.11 13.84
CA ARG A 131 9.62 12.05 15.12
C ARG A 131 8.40 12.97 15.14
N THR A 132 8.55 14.21 14.69
CA THR A 132 7.44 15.18 14.65
C THR A 132 6.31 14.67 13.76
N PHE A 133 6.64 14.21 12.54
CA PHE A 133 5.65 13.66 11.62
C PHE A 133 4.93 12.44 12.20
N PHE A 134 5.65 11.49 12.81
CA PHE A 134 5.07 10.27 13.37
C PHE A 134 4.19 10.54 14.59
N ILE A 135 4.66 11.38 15.51
CA ILE A 135 3.97 11.61 16.79
C ILE A 135 2.80 12.58 16.63
N HIS A 136 2.93 13.62 15.81
CA HIS A 136 1.93 14.68 15.76
C HIS A 136 1.00 14.56 14.57
N THR A 137 1.53 14.26 13.38
CA THR A 137 0.72 14.31 12.16
C THR A 137 0.09 12.95 11.85
N LEU A 138 0.90 11.87 11.86
CA LEU A 138 0.42 10.53 11.50
C LEU A 138 -0.50 9.93 12.55
N ASP A 139 -0.15 10.08 13.84
CA ASP A 139 -1.01 9.65 14.96
C ASP A 139 -2.31 10.47 15.01
N ALA A 140 -2.27 11.79 14.79
CA ALA A 140 -3.48 12.60 14.71
C ALA A 140 -4.38 12.19 13.54
N LEU A 141 -3.79 11.84 12.38
CA LEU A 141 -4.54 11.31 11.24
C LEU A 141 -5.22 9.98 11.61
N GLN A 142 -4.53 9.07 12.30
CA GLN A 142 -5.09 7.81 12.78
C GLN A 142 -6.26 8.05 13.73
N GLN A 143 -6.05 8.83 14.79
CA GLN A 143 -7.08 9.14 15.78
C GLN A 143 -8.30 9.82 15.14
N PHE A 144 -8.06 10.68 14.15
CA PHE A 144 -9.13 11.35 13.43
C PHE A 144 -9.93 10.37 12.56
N VAL A 145 -9.28 9.50 11.80
CA VAL A 145 -9.95 8.47 11.00
C VAL A 145 -10.76 7.52 11.89
N ASP A 146 -10.21 7.09 13.01
CA ASP A 146 -10.90 6.21 13.96
C ASP A 146 -12.12 6.89 14.59
N LYS A 147 -11.99 8.19 14.91
CA LYS A 147 -13.11 8.98 15.42
C LYS A 147 -14.22 9.15 14.37
N ILE A 148 -13.87 9.42 13.12
CA ILE A 148 -14.85 9.48 12.03
C ILE A 148 -15.51 8.09 11.85
N ALA A 149 -14.75 7.01 11.93
CA ALA A 149 -15.30 5.65 11.81
C ALA A 149 -16.32 5.33 12.90
N GLN A 150 -16.09 5.79 14.13
CA GLN A 150 -17.00 5.59 15.27
C GLN A 150 -18.25 6.48 15.17
N ASP A 151 -18.05 7.76 14.86
CA ASP A 151 -19.10 8.77 15.03
C ASP A 151 -19.86 9.09 13.74
N ALA A 152 -19.38 8.69 12.55
CA ALA A 152 -19.92 9.13 11.26
C ALA A 152 -21.44 8.94 11.10
N ALA A 153 -22.03 7.91 11.72
CA ALA A 153 -23.47 7.65 11.68
C ALA A 153 -24.31 8.58 12.56
N HIS A 154 -23.69 9.25 13.55
CA HIS A 154 -24.35 10.03 14.59
C HIS A 154 -23.90 11.50 14.66
N MET A 155 -23.02 11.93 13.74
CA MET A 155 -22.53 13.30 13.72
C MET A 155 -23.64 14.31 13.42
N THR A 156 -23.72 15.36 14.23
CA THR A 156 -24.53 16.55 13.94
C THR A 156 -23.89 17.39 12.83
N SER A 157 -24.67 18.26 12.20
CA SER A 157 -24.18 19.17 11.14
C SER A 157 -22.99 20.03 11.58
N GLU A 158 -22.98 20.51 12.83
CA GLU A 158 -21.86 21.26 13.40
C GLU A 158 -20.60 20.40 13.58
N GLN A 159 -20.75 19.14 13.99
CA GLN A 159 -19.63 18.21 14.12
C GLN A 159 -19.03 17.85 12.76
N GLN A 160 -19.87 17.68 11.74
CA GLN A 160 -19.41 17.47 10.36
C GLN A 160 -18.64 18.67 9.82
N ALA A 161 -19.09 19.90 10.12
CA ALA A 161 -18.39 21.12 9.72
C ALA A 161 -16.99 21.21 10.36
N LYS A 162 -16.88 20.94 11.67
CA LYS A 162 -15.59 20.88 12.37
C LYS A 162 -14.69 19.75 11.89
N ALA A 163 -15.24 18.59 11.56
CA ALA A 163 -14.48 17.50 10.98
C ALA A 163 -13.86 17.91 9.63
N ARG A 164 -14.61 18.63 8.78
CA ARG A 164 -14.09 19.18 7.53
C ARG A 164 -13.00 20.24 7.74
N GLU A 165 -13.12 21.08 8.76
CA GLU A 165 -12.06 22.03 9.14
C GLU A 165 -10.79 21.29 9.59
N ASN A 166 -10.93 20.25 10.42
CA ASN A 166 -9.81 19.43 10.85
C ASN A 166 -9.10 18.72 9.68
N ILE A 167 -9.83 18.31 8.64
CA ILE A 167 -9.24 17.78 7.41
C ILE A 167 -8.32 18.83 6.76
N GLN A 168 -8.73 20.10 6.72
CA GLN A 168 -7.90 21.17 6.15
C GLN A 168 -6.64 21.43 6.99
N ILE A 169 -6.77 21.39 8.32
CA ILE A 169 -5.63 21.55 9.24
C ILE A 169 -4.62 20.41 9.03
N LEU A 170 -5.10 19.16 8.97
CA LEU A 170 -4.25 17.98 8.71
C LEU A 170 -3.58 18.06 7.34
N ALA A 171 -4.31 18.50 6.30
CA ALA A 171 -3.73 18.68 4.97
C ALA A 171 -2.62 19.75 4.97
N ALA A 172 -2.83 20.86 5.68
CA ALA A 172 -1.81 21.92 5.79
C ALA A 172 -0.56 21.42 6.54
N ASP A 173 -0.72 20.61 7.58
CA ASP A 173 0.39 20.04 8.34
C ASP A 173 1.19 19.01 7.51
N LEU A 174 0.50 18.13 6.76
CA LEU A 174 1.13 17.23 5.80
C LEU A 174 1.89 18.00 4.71
N GLN A 175 1.30 19.06 4.16
CA GLN A 175 1.97 19.91 3.18
C GLN A 175 3.20 20.60 3.76
N HIS A 176 3.14 21.06 5.01
CA HIS A 176 4.29 21.63 5.69
C HIS A 176 5.46 20.63 5.77
N HIS A 177 5.18 19.41 6.23
CA HIS A 177 6.16 18.33 6.27
C HIS A 177 6.75 18.00 4.90
N GLN A 178 5.93 17.94 3.86
CA GLN A 178 6.38 17.70 2.50
C GLN A 178 7.31 18.81 2.00
N THR A 179 6.96 20.09 2.21
CA THR A 179 7.81 21.21 1.77
C THR A 179 9.15 21.25 2.47
N ILE A 180 9.23 20.87 3.75
CA ILE A 180 10.50 20.73 4.47
C ILE A 180 11.39 19.68 3.79
N LEU A 181 10.82 18.54 3.39
CA LEU A 181 11.56 17.46 2.74
C LEU A 181 12.01 17.83 1.31
N GLU A 182 11.17 18.54 0.56
CA GLU A 182 11.43 19.01 -0.81
C GLU A 182 12.46 20.15 -0.87
N LYS A 183 12.38 21.17 0.01
CA LYS A 183 13.39 22.24 0.09
C LYS A 183 14.78 21.67 0.34
N LYS A 184 14.89 20.66 1.22
CA LYS A 184 16.15 19.95 1.47
C LYS A 184 16.64 19.19 0.23
N ARG A 185 15.74 18.57 -0.54
CA ARG A 185 16.08 17.88 -1.80
C ARG A 185 16.66 18.85 -2.84
N LYS A 186 16.05 20.02 -3.02
CA LYS A 186 16.54 21.04 -3.96
C LYS A 186 17.93 21.55 -3.58
N PHE A 187 18.17 21.81 -2.30
CA PHE A 187 19.48 22.21 -1.81
C PHE A 187 20.58 21.17 -2.10
N ASP A 188 20.32 19.87 -1.85
CA ASP A 188 21.28 18.81 -2.16
C ASP A 188 21.58 18.72 -3.68
N PHE A 189 20.57 18.94 -4.55
CA PHE A 189 20.77 18.98 -6.00
C PHE A 189 21.57 20.21 -6.46
N ASP A 190 21.29 21.39 -5.91
CA ASP A 190 22.01 22.62 -6.24
C ASP A 190 23.50 22.48 -5.87
N VAL A 191 23.81 21.93 -4.68
CA VAL A 191 25.18 21.65 -4.25
C VAL A 191 25.86 20.64 -5.17
N LEU A 192 25.19 19.54 -5.54
CA LEU A 192 25.74 18.55 -6.48
C LEU A 192 26.01 19.16 -7.86
N MET A 193 25.10 19.99 -8.36
CA MET A 193 25.25 20.68 -9.65
C MET A 193 26.43 21.65 -9.63
N ASP A 194 26.63 22.38 -8.53
CA ASP A 194 27.76 23.29 -8.37
C ASP A 194 29.11 22.55 -8.30
N VAL A 195 29.15 21.40 -7.61
CA VAL A 195 30.34 20.52 -7.59
C VAL A 195 30.64 19.97 -8.99
N ILE A 196 29.63 19.55 -9.75
CA ILE A 196 29.79 19.07 -11.13
C ILE A 196 30.30 20.20 -12.03
N LYS A 197 29.73 21.40 -11.95
CA LYS A 197 30.20 22.58 -12.70
C LYS A 197 31.65 22.94 -12.37
N ALA A 198 32.04 22.88 -11.10
CA ALA A 198 33.41 23.14 -10.67
C ALA A 198 34.40 22.12 -11.27
N ARG A 199 34.02 20.83 -11.33
CA ARG A 199 34.84 19.78 -11.96
C ARG A 199 34.90 19.86 -13.48
N LEU A 200 33.86 20.39 -14.14
CA LEU A 200 33.83 20.57 -15.60
C LEU A 200 34.51 21.86 -16.08
N LYS A 201 34.78 22.80 -15.18
CA LYS A 201 35.58 24.02 -15.45
C LYS A 201 37.08 23.86 -15.15
N SER A 202 37.46 22.74 -14.54
CA SER A 202 38.85 22.25 -14.42
C SER A 202 39.24 21.46 -15.66
#